data_AF-A0A067TED3-F1
#
_entry.id   AF-A0A067TED3-F1
#
_cell.length_a   1.000
_cell.length_b   1.000
_cell.length_c   1.000
_cell.angle_alpha   90.00
_cell.angle_beta   90.00
_cell.angle_gamma   90.00
#
_symmetry.space_group_name_H-M   'P 1'
#
loop_
_entity.id
_entity.type
_entity.pdbx_description
1 polymer ?
#
loop_
_entity_poly.entity_id
_entity_poly.type
_entity_poly.pdbx_seq_one_letter_code
_entity_poly.pdbx_strand_id
1 'polypeptide(L)'
;MSDAQDAILANADYHTRLLSTIAELEYVPTARKHQVNYVKDLESQLDSGKKKIVQLAEKTKKERKEHEVLRDSTARRFAHKLVGKREKYEARESKEEREYVEALEREMTERDNLLVIQQLLEEANGVLMDLTDKGTRYESAQAELKVLYERVFDGPSEAFPEDDRLEYDVVDAVRKHEQLQEILNSESRAAELLARASKAMDYCQKSMQEALGYSRYDMWGGGNMADMMERSALRQAQTNASQAEMLVNQAMRVSSAVQPVGRVNIAQGSIVSDIFFDNIFTDMAFHNQIKQSAAQVLLANQRLKAEKDAARRRADGAGAQLLRAAEILDSRRKTLDNFRRATFESYIAHNPPPPSYDHVTTSPTSPSFSVPDVTRSGDPNTTAINNPNSMAADDASQPPLASMAPSMPTPITTQGSVISQGEYQMPEARPSGLQWGSRNPYALAMAEQTRTLSNE
;
A
#
# COMPACT_ATOMS: atom_id res chain seq x y z
N MET A 1 51.54 5.20 10.37
CA MET A 1 50.37 4.97 9.51
C MET A 1 49.28 5.92 9.99
N SER A 2 48.40 6.38 9.10
CA SER A 2 47.30 7.25 9.54
C SER A 2 46.29 6.40 10.33
N ASP A 3 45.67 6.95 11.37
CA ASP A 3 44.68 6.24 12.22
C ASP A 3 43.56 5.59 11.37
N ALA A 4 43.17 6.21 10.25
CA ALA A 4 42.16 5.68 9.33
C ALA A 4 42.65 4.42 8.57
N GLN A 5 43.93 4.35 8.22
CA GLN A 5 44.52 3.21 7.52
C GLN A 5 44.60 1.98 8.43
N ASP A 6 45.00 2.17 9.68
CA ASP A 6 45.02 1.10 10.68
C ASP A 6 43.60 0.61 11.00
N ALA A 7 42.62 1.52 11.00
CA ALA A 7 41.21 1.18 11.16
C ALA A 7 40.65 0.35 9.98
N ILE A 8 41.09 0.58 8.74
CA ILE A 8 40.72 -0.26 7.59
C ILE A 8 41.20 -1.69 7.80
N LEU A 9 42.47 -1.90 8.16
CA LEU A 9 43.03 -3.23 8.38
C LEU A 9 42.34 -3.98 9.52
N ALA A 10 42.08 -3.26 10.63
CA ALA A 10 41.42 -3.84 11.79
C ALA A 10 39.97 -4.31 11.52
N ASN A 11 39.31 -3.80 10.47
CA ASN A 11 37.91 -4.09 10.15
C ASN A 11 37.73 -4.87 8.82
N ALA A 12 38.82 -5.36 8.20
CA ALA A 12 38.80 -6.07 6.91
C ALA A 12 37.79 -7.23 6.83
N ASP A 13 37.85 -8.15 7.79
CA ASP A 13 36.97 -9.33 7.81
C ASP A 13 35.51 -8.96 8.11
N TYR A 14 35.29 -7.88 8.87
CA TYR A 14 33.94 -7.41 9.18
C TYR A 14 33.30 -6.74 7.96
N HIS A 15 34.04 -5.87 7.28
CA HIS A 15 33.61 -5.24 6.02
C HIS A 15 33.24 -6.27 4.96
N THR A 16 34.09 -7.30 4.77
CA THR A 16 33.85 -8.38 3.80
C THR A 16 32.55 -9.14 4.13
N ARG A 17 32.31 -9.47 5.41
CA ARG A 17 31.09 -10.14 5.85
C ARG A 17 29.84 -9.28 5.59
N LEU A 18 29.89 -7.99 5.91
CA LEU A 18 28.78 -7.07 5.66
C LEU A 18 28.44 -6.98 4.17
N LEU A 19 29.44 -6.81 3.30
CA LEU A 19 29.24 -6.78 1.85
C LEU A 19 28.65 -8.09 1.32
N SER A 20 29.11 -9.24 1.83
CA SER A 20 28.56 -10.55 1.46
C SER A 20 27.09 -10.66 1.85
N THR A 21 26.71 -10.26 3.07
CA THR A 21 25.31 -10.28 3.52
C THR A 21 24.43 -9.34 2.71
N ILE A 22 24.92 -8.13 2.40
CA ILE A 22 24.19 -7.17 1.55
C ILE A 22 23.96 -7.74 0.16
N ALA A 23 24.99 -8.34 -0.46
CA ALA A 23 24.89 -8.93 -1.79
C ALA A 23 23.93 -10.13 -1.82
N GLU A 24 23.98 -11.00 -0.81
CA GLU A 24 23.08 -12.16 -0.70
C GLU A 24 21.60 -11.75 -0.58
N LEU A 25 21.32 -10.66 0.15
CA LEU A 25 19.96 -10.23 0.47
C LEU A 25 19.45 -9.06 -0.40
N GLU A 26 20.18 -8.71 -1.46
CA GLU A 26 19.89 -7.57 -2.32
C GLU A 26 18.52 -7.63 -3.01
N TYR A 27 18.02 -8.84 -3.30
CA TYR A 27 16.71 -9.05 -3.93
C TYR A 27 15.51 -8.79 -3.00
N VAL A 28 15.74 -8.82 -1.69
CA VAL A 28 14.69 -8.91 -0.66
C VAL A 28 13.74 -7.71 -0.67
N PRO A 29 14.17 -6.44 -0.79
CA PRO A 29 13.26 -5.30 -0.80
C PRO A 29 12.23 -5.37 -1.94
N THR A 30 12.67 -5.76 -3.14
CA THR A 30 11.81 -5.91 -4.31
C THR A 30 10.86 -7.09 -4.14
N ALA A 31 11.36 -8.25 -3.72
CA ALA A 31 10.54 -9.43 -3.47
C ALA A 31 9.48 -9.17 -2.40
N ARG A 32 9.84 -8.51 -1.30
CA ARG A 32 8.91 -8.12 -0.21
C ARG A 32 7.80 -7.22 -0.73
N LYS A 33 8.13 -6.22 -1.56
CA LYS A 33 7.13 -5.33 -2.16
C LYS A 33 6.14 -6.07 -3.05
N HIS A 34 6.62 -7.00 -3.88
CA HIS A 34 5.74 -7.84 -4.70
C HIS A 34 4.85 -8.72 -3.83
N GLN A 35 5.41 -9.33 -2.78
CA GLN A 35 4.67 -10.19 -1.88
C GLN A 35 3.56 -9.44 -1.11
N VAL A 36 3.84 -8.23 -0.62
CA VAL A 36 2.82 -7.37 0.03
C VAL A 36 1.65 -7.09 -0.91
N ASN A 37 1.92 -6.81 -2.19
CA ASN A 37 0.85 -6.59 -3.17
C ASN A 37 0.06 -7.86 -3.46
N TYR A 38 0.73 -9.02 -3.53
CA TYR A 38 0.07 -10.31 -3.73
C TYR A 38 -0.85 -10.68 -2.56
N VAL A 39 -0.37 -10.52 -1.32
CA VAL A 39 -1.18 -10.71 -0.11
C VAL A 39 -2.42 -9.80 -0.14
N LYS A 40 -2.23 -8.51 -0.45
CA LYS A 40 -3.35 -7.55 -0.56
C LYS A 40 -4.38 -7.95 -1.62
N ASP A 41 -3.93 -8.48 -2.75
CA ASP A 41 -4.83 -8.97 -3.79
C ASP A 41 -5.64 -10.19 -3.32
N LEU A 42 -4.99 -11.17 -2.68
CA LEU A 42 -5.66 -12.33 -2.09
C LEU A 42 -6.67 -11.94 -1.00
N GLU A 43 -6.35 -10.97 -0.15
CA GLU A 43 -7.29 -10.42 0.84
C GLU A 43 -8.54 -9.82 0.18
N SER A 44 -8.36 -9.05 -0.90
CA SER A 44 -9.46 -8.47 -1.68
C SER A 44 -10.32 -9.54 -2.36
N GLN A 45 -9.70 -10.59 -2.90
CA GLN A 45 -10.41 -11.74 -3.48
C GLN A 45 -11.20 -12.50 -2.42
N LEU A 46 -10.62 -12.71 -1.25
CA LEU A 46 -11.25 -13.39 -0.11
C LEU A 46 -12.48 -12.62 0.40
N ASP A 47 -12.38 -11.29 0.53
CA ASP A 47 -13.52 -10.45 0.93
C ASP A 47 -14.64 -10.43 -0.12
N SER A 48 -14.27 -10.40 -1.40
CA SER A 48 -15.22 -10.48 -2.50
C SER A 48 -15.92 -11.84 -2.57
N GLY A 49 -15.16 -12.93 -2.39
CA GLY A 49 -15.68 -14.29 -2.32
C GLY A 49 -16.64 -14.49 -1.15
N LYS A 50 -16.31 -13.97 0.04
CA LYS A 50 -17.21 -14.00 1.21
C LYS A 50 -18.55 -13.35 0.90
N LYS A 51 -18.55 -12.15 0.29
CA LYS A 51 -19.79 -11.45 -0.11
C LYS A 51 -20.59 -12.26 -1.13
N LYS A 52 -19.91 -12.89 -2.09
CA LYS A 52 -20.55 -13.72 -3.12
C LYS A 52 -21.17 -14.99 -2.54
N ILE A 53 -20.53 -15.65 -1.58
CA ILE A 53 -21.11 -16.79 -0.86
C ILE A 53 -22.38 -16.39 -0.12
N VAL A 54 -22.42 -15.22 0.53
CA VAL A 54 -23.65 -14.74 1.19
C VAL A 54 -24.80 -14.58 0.18
N GLN A 55 -24.52 -14.02 -0.99
CA GLN A 55 -25.53 -13.87 -2.05
C GLN A 55 -25.99 -15.22 -2.61
N LEU A 56 -25.06 -16.13 -2.88
CA LEU A 56 -25.36 -17.48 -3.38
C LEU A 56 -26.15 -18.28 -2.34
N ALA A 57 -25.80 -18.21 -1.06
CA ALA A 57 -26.51 -18.88 0.03
C ALA A 57 -27.96 -18.40 0.17
N GLU A 58 -28.22 -17.10 0.05
CA GLU A 58 -29.59 -16.58 0.04
C GLU A 58 -30.37 -17.04 -1.21
N LYS A 59 -29.72 -17.11 -2.38
CA LYS A 59 -30.32 -17.68 -3.59
C LYS A 59 -30.66 -19.16 -3.39
N THR A 60 -29.71 -19.99 -2.99
CA THR A 60 -29.91 -21.42 -2.73
C THR A 60 -31.03 -21.65 -1.72
N LYS A 61 -31.09 -20.85 -0.65
CA LYS A 61 -32.17 -20.91 0.34
C LYS A 61 -33.54 -20.57 -0.24
N LYS A 62 -33.61 -19.63 -1.20
CA LYS A 62 -34.84 -19.31 -1.93
C LYS A 62 -35.27 -20.46 -2.84
N GLU A 63 -34.38 -20.92 -3.72
CA GLU A 63 -34.65 -22.04 -4.64
C GLU A 63 -35.04 -23.32 -3.88
N ARG A 64 -34.39 -23.58 -2.74
CA ARG A 64 -34.74 -24.70 -1.84
C ARG A 64 -36.18 -24.63 -1.36
N LYS A 65 -36.64 -23.45 -0.92
CA LYS A 65 -38.02 -23.28 -0.45
C LYS A 65 -39.03 -23.45 -1.57
N GLU A 66 -38.72 -22.95 -2.77
CA GLU A 66 -39.59 -23.08 -3.95
C GLU A 66 -39.72 -24.55 -4.37
N HIS A 67 -38.59 -25.27 -4.40
CA HIS A 67 -38.55 -26.72 -4.60
C HIS A 67 -39.31 -27.51 -3.51
N GLU A 68 -39.11 -27.21 -2.22
CA GLU A 68 -39.82 -27.88 -1.11
C GLU A 68 -41.35 -27.67 -1.18
N VAL A 69 -41.80 -26.44 -1.45
CA VAL A 69 -43.23 -26.11 -1.59
C VAL A 69 -43.87 -26.86 -2.76
N LEU A 70 -43.15 -27.02 -3.88
CA LEU A 70 -43.66 -27.74 -5.04
C LEU A 70 -43.64 -29.26 -4.82
N ARG A 71 -42.61 -29.80 -4.17
CA ARG A 71 -42.49 -31.24 -3.86
C ARG A 71 -43.56 -31.70 -2.85
N ASP A 72 -43.78 -30.94 -1.78
CA ASP A 72 -44.60 -31.38 -0.63
C ASP A 72 -46.11 -31.10 -0.82
N SER A 73 -46.49 -30.39 -1.89
CA SER A 73 -47.89 -30.07 -2.20
C SER A 73 -48.65 -31.27 -2.80
N THR A 74 -49.06 -32.21 -1.95
CA THR A 74 -49.94 -33.34 -2.32
C THR A 74 -51.24 -32.88 -2.99
N ALA A 75 -51.90 -31.84 -2.48
CA ALA A 75 -53.13 -31.29 -3.06
C ALA A 75 -52.97 -30.77 -4.51
N ARG A 76 -51.84 -30.11 -4.81
CA ARG A 76 -51.53 -29.65 -6.19
C ARG A 76 -51.25 -30.82 -7.11
N ARG A 77 -50.49 -31.81 -6.64
CA ARG A 77 -50.22 -33.05 -7.38
C ARG A 77 -51.51 -33.80 -7.72
N PHE A 78 -52.47 -33.90 -6.80
CA PHE A 78 -53.79 -34.50 -7.06
C PHE A 78 -54.65 -33.67 -8.03
N ALA A 79 -54.69 -32.34 -7.89
CA ALA A 79 -55.44 -31.46 -8.80
C ALA A 79 -54.93 -31.53 -10.25
N HIS A 80 -53.60 -31.53 -10.45
CA HIS A 80 -53.00 -31.68 -11.78
C HIS A 80 -53.22 -33.06 -12.40
N LYS A 81 -53.35 -34.11 -11.56
CA LYS A 81 -53.69 -35.47 -12.00
C LYS A 81 -55.16 -35.57 -12.47
N LEU A 82 -56.09 -34.92 -11.79
CA LEU A 82 -57.52 -34.92 -12.15
C LEU A 82 -57.83 -34.15 -13.44
N VAL A 83 -57.06 -33.11 -13.76
CA VAL A 83 -57.24 -32.27 -14.97
C VAL A 83 -56.44 -32.79 -16.17
N GLY A 84 -55.72 -33.92 -16.04
CA GLY A 84 -54.91 -34.51 -17.13
C GLY A 84 -53.63 -33.72 -17.47
N LYS A 85 -53.17 -32.83 -16.59
CA LYS A 85 -51.99 -31.96 -16.81
C LYS A 85 -50.75 -32.44 -16.02
N ARG A 86 -50.60 -33.76 -15.85
CA ARG A 86 -49.52 -34.39 -15.04
C ARG A 86 -48.13 -34.01 -15.55
N GLU A 87 -47.91 -34.11 -16.84
CA GLU A 87 -46.62 -33.83 -17.49
C GLU A 87 -46.15 -32.38 -17.27
N LYS A 88 -47.08 -31.42 -17.25
CA LYS A 88 -46.77 -30.01 -16.95
C LYS A 88 -46.35 -29.78 -15.50
N TYR A 89 -46.83 -30.60 -14.56
CA TYR A 89 -46.43 -30.54 -13.16
C TYR A 89 -45.04 -31.15 -12.97
N GLU A 90 -44.80 -32.32 -13.55
CA GLU A 90 -43.50 -33.01 -13.53
C GLU A 90 -42.40 -32.19 -14.20
N ALA A 91 -42.70 -31.52 -15.31
CA ALA A 91 -41.77 -30.61 -15.97
C ALA A 91 -41.41 -29.38 -15.11
N ARG A 92 -42.34 -28.89 -14.28
CA ARG A 92 -42.08 -27.80 -13.32
C ARG A 92 -41.27 -28.29 -12.14
N GLU A 93 -41.64 -29.43 -11.56
CA GLU A 93 -40.89 -30.07 -10.47
C GLU A 93 -39.42 -30.32 -10.87
N SER A 94 -39.19 -30.89 -12.05
CA SER A 94 -37.85 -31.12 -12.59
C SER A 94 -37.08 -29.83 -12.87
N LYS A 95 -37.76 -28.73 -13.24
CA LYS A 95 -37.12 -27.43 -13.45
C LYS A 95 -36.65 -26.82 -12.13
N GLU A 96 -37.51 -26.79 -11.11
CA GLU A 96 -37.19 -26.25 -9.79
C GLU A 96 -36.08 -27.07 -9.09
N GLU A 97 -36.09 -28.40 -9.26
CA GLU A 97 -35.01 -29.27 -8.76
C GLU A 97 -33.66 -28.91 -9.41
N ARG A 98 -33.63 -28.71 -10.74
CA ARG A 98 -32.41 -28.28 -11.45
C ARG A 98 -31.94 -26.90 -10.99
N GLU A 99 -32.86 -25.94 -10.83
CA GLU A 99 -32.53 -24.58 -10.38
C GLU A 99 -31.96 -24.58 -8.95
N TYR A 100 -32.49 -25.42 -8.06
CA TYR A 100 -31.92 -25.63 -6.72
C TYR A 100 -30.55 -26.29 -6.74
N VAL A 101 -30.38 -27.41 -7.47
CA VAL A 101 -29.10 -28.13 -7.55
C VAL A 101 -28.01 -27.23 -8.15
N GLU A 102 -28.33 -26.50 -9.21
CA GLU A 102 -27.39 -25.58 -9.86
C GLU A 102 -27.04 -24.37 -8.96
N ALA A 103 -27.98 -23.91 -8.11
CA ALA A 103 -27.67 -22.89 -7.10
C ALA A 103 -26.73 -23.43 -6.01
N LEU A 104 -27.01 -24.65 -5.52
CA LEU A 104 -26.20 -25.32 -4.51
C LEU A 104 -24.77 -25.62 -5.01
N GLU A 105 -24.62 -26.14 -6.24
CA GLU A 105 -23.31 -26.41 -6.86
C GLU A 105 -22.47 -25.14 -6.98
N ARG A 106 -23.07 -24.02 -7.41
CA ARG A 106 -22.37 -22.72 -7.47
C ARG A 106 -21.93 -22.23 -6.11
N GLU A 107 -22.78 -22.38 -5.10
CA GLU A 107 -22.47 -22.01 -3.72
C GLU A 107 -21.31 -22.84 -3.15
N MET A 108 -21.32 -24.16 -3.37
CA MET A 108 -20.25 -25.06 -2.93
C MET A 108 -18.94 -24.79 -3.67
N THR A 109 -19.00 -24.62 -4.99
CA THR A 109 -17.82 -24.26 -5.80
C THR A 109 -17.17 -22.98 -5.29
N GLU A 110 -17.98 -21.97 -4.95
CA GLU A 110 -17.44 -20.70 -4.42
C GLU A 110 -16.85 -20.88 -3.02
N ARG A 111 -17.40 -21.76 -2.19
CA ARG A 111 -16.80 -22.11 -0.89
C ARG A 111 -15.46 -22.80 -1.05
N ASP A 112 -15.36 -23.76 -1.96
CA ASP A 112 -14.11 -24.47 -2.23
C ASP A 112 -13.03 -23.51 -2.75
N ASN A 113 -13.41 -22.61 -3.68
CA ASN A 113 -12.52 -21.54 -4.15
C ASN A 113 -12.04 -20.66 -2.99
N LEU A 114 -12.90 -20.33 -2.03
CA LEU A 114 -12.53 -19.52 -0.89
C LEU A 114 -11.55 -20.24 0.04
N LEU A 115 -11.71 -21.55 0.25
CA LEU A 115 -10.74 -22.37 1.00
C LEU A 115 -9.36 -22.38 0.33
N VAL A 116 -9.32 -22.50 -1.00
CA VAL A 116 -8.06 -22.40 -1.76
C VAL A 116 -7.41 -21.03 -1.59
N ILE A 117 -8.18 -19.94 -1.70
CA ILE A 117 -7.66 -18.58 -1.50
C ILE A 117 -7.15 -18.38 -0.06
N GLN A 118 -7.84 -18.94 0.94
CA GLN A 118 -7.38 -18.91 2.33
C GLN A 118 -6.03 -19.60 2.51
N GLN A 119 -5.87 -20.79 1.93
CA GLN A 119 -4.60 -21.51 1.99
C GLN A 119 -3.48 -20.73 1.30
N LEU A 120 -3.74 -20.20 0.09
CA LEU A 120 -2.76 -19.36 -0.62
C LEU A 120 -2.39 -18.12 0.19
N LEU A 121 -3.33 -17.52 0.91
CA LEU A 121 -3.07 -16.38 1.78
C LEU A 121 -2.19 -16.75 2.98
N GLU A 122 -2.40 -17.91 3.57
CA GLU A 122 -1.56 -18.43 4.66
C GLU A 122 -0.12 -18.67 4.18
N GLU A 123 0.04 -19.35 3.04
CA GLU A 123 1.34 -19.57 2.40
C GLU A 123 2.03 -18.25 2.05
N ALA A 124 1.28 -17.31 1.45
CA ALA A 124 1.78 -15.99 1.08
C ALA A 124 2.23 -15.17 2.30
N ASN A 125 1.53 -15.28 3.42
CA ASN A 125 1.91 -14.64 4.67
C ASN A 125 3.18 -15.27 5.27
N GLY A 126 3.34 -16.60 5.17
CA GLY A 126 4.58 -17.28 5.57
C GLY A 126 5.80 -16.75 4.81
N VAL A 127 5.67 -16.59 3.48
CA VAL A 127 6.73 -15.99 2.64
C VAL A 127 6.98 -14.52 3.02
N LEU A 128 5.92 -13.76 3.31
CA LEU A 128 6.07 -12.37 3.72
C LEU A 128 6.82 -12.22 5.06
N MET A 129 6.59 -13.13 6.01
CA MET A 129 7.33 -13.16 7.28
C MET A 129 8.81 -13.42 7.04
N ASP A 130 9.16 -14.46 6.27
CA ASP A 130 10.57 -14.76 5.94
C ASP A 130 11.26 -13.60 5.21
N LEU A 131 10.59 -12.97 4.24
CA LEU A 131 11.11 -11.78 3.55
C LEU A 131 11.25 -10.57 4.49
N THR A 132 10.44 -10.47 5.53
CA THR A 132 10.53 -9.40 6.53
C THR A 132 11.73 -9.61 7.45
N ASP A 133 11.98 -10.86 7.88
CA ASP A 133 13.15 -11.20 8.69
C ASP A 133 14.45 -10.99 7.90
N LYS A 134 14.49 -11.46 6.64
CA LYS A 134 15.60 -11.19 5.71
C LYS A 134 15.78 -9.70 5.45
N GLY A 135 14.68 -8.96 5.32
CA GLY A 135 14.70 -7.51 5.15
C GLY A 135 15.35 -6.81 6.34
N THR A 136 15.02 -7.25 7.55
CA THR A 136 15.63 -6.71 8.78
C THR A 136 17.14 -6.97 8.82
N ARG A 137 17.59 -8.17 8.41
CA ARG A 137 19.03 -8.48 8.32
C ARG A 137 19.75 -7.65 7.26
N TYR A 138 19.13 -7.46 6.10
CA TYR A 138 19.66 -6.62 5.03
C TYR A 138 19.81 -5.16 5.48
N GLU A 139 18.76 -4.58 6.08
CA GLU A 139 18.76 -3.22 6.61
C GLU A 139 19.79 -3.05 7.73
N SER A 140 19.92 -4.05 8.62
CA SER A 140 20.93 -4.05 9.70
C SER A 140 22.34 -4.06 9.14
N ALA A 141 22.65 -4.92 8.16
CA ALA A 141 23.98 -4.99 7.54
C ALA A 141 24.33 -3.68 6.81
N GLN A 142 23.37 -3.02 6.16
CA GLN A 142 23.57 -1.71 5.55
C GLN A 142 23.85 -0.62 6.59
N ALA A 143 23.11 -0.61 7.70
CA ALA A 143 23.33 0.33 8.78
C ALA A 143 24.70 0.13 9.43
N GLU A 144 25.09 -1.13 9.69
CA GLU A 144 26.40 -1.48 10.23
C GLU A 144 27.54 -1.08 9.27
N LEU A 145 27.36 -1.25 7.95
CA LEU A 145 28.34 -0.81 6.96
C LEU A 145 28.50 0.72 6.95
N LYS A 146 27.39 1.45 7.04
CA LYS A 146 27.39 2.91 7.10
C LYS A 146 28.11 3.40 8.36
N VAL A 147 27.81 2.82 9.53
CA VAL A 147 28.49 3.14 10.79
C VAL A 147 29.98 2.81 10.73
N LEU A 148 30.35 1.70 10.08
CA LEU A 148 31.75 1.34 9.86
C LEU A 148 32.46 2.41 9.02
N TYR A 149 31.84 2.84 7.92
CA TYR A 149 32.39 3.90 7.07
C TYR A 149 32.49 5.23 7.79
N GLU A 150 31.44 5.65 8.50
CA GLU A 150 31.49 6.85 9.34
C GLU A 150 32.64 6.79 10.34
N ARG A 151 32.86 5.65 11.00
CA ARG A 151 33.96 5.50 11.98
C ARG A 151 35.35 5.53 11.34
N VAL A 152 35.51 4.95 10.16
CA VAL A 152 36.82 4.81 9.48
C VAL A 152 37.22 6.11 8.78
N PHE A 153 36.24 6.83 8.24
CA PHE A 153 36.43 8.05 7.47
C PHE A 153 35.97 9.30 8.23
N ASP A 154 35.82 9.25 9.57
CA ASP A 154 35.36 10.40 10.35
C ASP A 154 36.38 11.55 10.34
N GLY A 155 35.91 12.75 10.01
CA GLY A 155 36.66 14.00 10.07
C GLY A 155 37.61 14.26 8.89
N PRO A 156 38.16 15.48 8.78
CA PRO A 156 39.03 15.88 7.68
C PRO A 156 40.25 14.98 7.64
N SER A 157 40.33 14.11 6.64
CA SER A 157 41.41 13.14 6.53
C SER A 157 42.43 13.62 5.53
N GLU A 158 43.63 14.01 6.00
CA GLU A 158 44.77 14.29 5.10
C GLU A 158 45.07 13.10 4.17
N ALA A 159 44.70 11.88 4.59
CA ALA A 159 44.88 10.67 3.80
C ALA A 159 43.84 10.52 2.66
N PHE A 160 42.65 11.12 2.78
CA PHE A 160 41.54 10.91 1.84
C PHE A 160 40.78 12.22 1.50
N PRO A 161 41.43 13.23 0.89
CA PRO A 161 40.78 14.51 0.58
C PRO A 161 39.61 14.41 -0.41
N GLU A 162 39.57 13.33 -1.20
CA GLU A 162 38.44 13.06 -2.11
C GLU A 162 37.20 12.54 -1.35
N ASP A 163 37.38 11.84 -0.21
CA ASP A 163 36.25 11.45 0.65
C ASP A 163 35.56 12.69 1.22
N ASP A 164 36.35 13.61 1.77
CA ASP A 164 35.87 14.88 2.31
C ASP A 164 35.03 15.64 1.26
N ARG A 165 35.55 15.74 0.02
CA ARG A 165 34.85 16.41 -1.10
C ARG A 165 33.50 15.75 -1.41
N LEU A 166 33.46 14.43 -1.46
CA LEU A 166 32.23 13.67 -1.73
C LEU A 166 31.24 13.76 -0.56
N GLU A 167 31.72 13.82 0.67
CA GLU A 167 30.89 14.05 1.85
C GLU A 167 30.24 15.44 1.82
N TYR A 168 30.99 16.49 1.47
CA TYR A 168 30.43 17.83 1.26
C TYR A 168 29.32 17.82 0.19
N ASP A 169 29.54 17.14 -0.94
CA ASP A 169 28.53 16.98 -2.00
C ASP A 169 27.24 16.32 -1.47
N VAL A 170 27.37 15.29 -0.61
CA VAL A 170 26.22 14.63 0.02
C VAL A 170 25.51 15.57 0.99
N VAL A 171 26.24 16.28 1.85
CA VAL A 171 25.67 17.23 2.81
C VAL A 171 24.89 18.33 2.08
N ASP A 172 25.42 18.89 1.00
CA ASP A 172 24.72 19.90 0.21
C ASP A 172 23.49 19.34 -0.51
N ALA A 173 23.56 18.11 -1.02
CA ALA A 173 22.40 17.42 -1.60
C ALA A 173 21.30 17.16 -0.55
N VAL A 174 21.67 16.77 0.68
CA VAL A 174 20.73 16.59 1.81
C VAL A 174 20.04 17.91 2.14
N ARG A 175 20.80 18.99 2.34
CA ARG A 175 20.25 20.32 2.61
C ARG A 175 19.27 20.76 1.52
N LYS A 176 19.62 20.52 0.26
CA LYS A 176 18.75 20.89 -0.87
C LYS A 176 17.46 20.06 -0.89
N HIS A 177 17.56 18.77 -0.61
CA HIS A 177 16.41 17.88 -0.51
C HIS A 177 15.47 18.29 0.63
N GLU A 178 16.01 18.58 1.82
CA GLU A 178 15.23 19.03 2.99
C GLU A 178 14.49 20.35 2.71
N GLN A 179 15.17 21.34 2.14
CA GLN A 179 14.54 22.61 1.74
C GLN A 179 13.38 22.41 0.77
N LEU A 180 13.54 21.54 -0.24
CA LEU A 180 12.49 21.25 -1.20
C LEU A 180 11.32 20.47 -0.57
N GLN A 181 11.61 19.60 0.41
CA GLN A 181 10.59 18.89 1.16
C GLN A 181 9.74 19.84 2.01
N GLU A 182 10.35 20.84 2.65
CA GLU A 182 9.66 21.90 3.38
C GLU A 182 8.76 22.75 2.47
N ILE A 183 9.27 23.12 1.28
CA ILE A 183 8.49 23.85 0.27
C ILE A 183 7.29 23.01 -0.20
N LEU A 184 7.51 21.73 -0.50
CA LEU A 184 6.41 20.84 -0.88
C LEU A 184 5.36 20.74 0.23
N ASN A 185 5.78 20.52 1.47
CA ASN A 185 4.86 20.38 2.61
C ASN A 185 4.02 21.65 2.83
N SER A 186 4.65 22.83 2.75
CA SER A 186 3.96 24.11 2.91
C SER A 186 3.00 24.40 1.75
N GLU A 187 3.42 24.20 0.49
CA GLU A 187 2.57 24.41 -0.68
C GLU A 187 1.42 23.39 -0.78
N SER A 188 1.66 22.11 -0.45
CA SER A 188 0.59 21.10 -0.40
C SER A 188 -0.46 21.43 0.65
N ARG A 189 -0.04 21.86 1.84
CA ARG A 189 -0.97 22.29 2.90
C ARG A 189 -1.72 23.57 2.53
N ALA A 190 -1.07 24.51 1.85
CA ALA A 190 -1.73 25.70 1.33
C ALA A 190 -2.78 25.34 0.26
N ALA A 191 -2.45 24.44 -0.68
CA ALA A 191 -3.38 23.96 -1.70
C ALA A 191 -4.60 23.26 -1.09
N GLU A 192 -4.41 22.45 -0.04
CA GLU A 192 -5.50 21.81 0.69
C GLU A 192 -6.43 22.83 1.36
N LEU A 193 -5.87 23.80 2.08
CA LEU A 193 -6.64 24.86 2.73
C LEU A 193 -7.44 25.69 1.71
N LEU A 194 -6.83 26.02 0.56
CA LEU A 194 -7.48 26.74 -0.53
C LEU A 194 -8.55 25.90 -1.24
N ALA A 195 -8.39 24.58 -1.32
CA ALA A 195 -9.43 23.69 -1.84
C ALA A 195 -10.67 23.68 -0.91
N ARG A 196 -10.45 23.58 0.40
CA ARG A 196 -11.53 23.70 1.39
C ARG A 196 -12.19 25.08 1.35
N ALA A 197 -11.40 26.15 1.22
CA ALA A 197 -11.91 27.50 1.08
C ALA A 197 -12.76 27.67 -0.19
N SER A 198 -12.30 27.12 -1.32
CA SER A 198 -13.04 27.12 -2.59
C SER A 198 -14.40 26.43 -2.43
N LYS A 199 -14.45 25.27 -1.75
CA LYS A 199 -15.71 24.56 -1.48
C LYS A 199 -16.67 25.38 -0.61
N ALA A 200 -16.17 26.03 0.43
CA ALA A 200 -16.97 26.96 1.23
C ALA A 200 -17.48 28.14 0.39
N MET A 201 -16.66 28.70 -0.49
CA MET A 201 -17.07 29.80 -1.37
C MET A 201 -18.08 29.38 -2.44
N ASP A 202 -18.03 28.13 -2.93
CA ASP A 202 -19.05 27.57 -3.81
C ASP A 202 -20.41 27.46 -3.09
N TYR A 203 -20.44 27.04 -1.82
CA TYR A 203 -21.66 27.08 -1.01
C TYR A 203 -22.13 28.52 -0.75
N CYS A 204 -21.22 29.45 -0.47
CA CYS A 204 -21.54 30.88 -0.34
C CYS A 204 -22.23 31.41 -1.60
N GLN A 205 -21.67 31.12 -2.78
CA GLN A 205 -22.22 31.55 -4.06
C GLN A 205 -23.61 30.96 -4.29
N LYS A 206 -23.83 29.68 -3.97
CA LYS A 206 -25.14 29.04 -4.07
C LYS A 206 -26.17 29.73 -3.17
N SER A 207 -25.84 29.94 -1.89
CA SER A 207 -26.74 30.64 -0.95
C SER A 207 -27.03 32.08 -1.39
N MET A 208 -26.08 32.78 -2.02
CA MET A 208 -26.32 34.11 -2.58
C MET A 208 -27.25 34.10 -3.79
N GLN A 209 -27.18 33.06 -4.64
CA GLN A 209 -28.11 32.89 -5.76
C GLN A 209 -29.52 32.57 -5.27
N GLU A 210 -29.65 31.76 -4.22
CA GLU A 210 -30.93 31.48 -3.54
C GLU A 210 -31.51 32.78 -2.93
N ALA A 211 -30.71 33.56 -2.21
CA ALA A 211 -31.12 34.85 -1.66
C ALA A 211 -31.59 35.83 -2.76
N LEU A 212 -30.89 35.90 -3.89
CA LEU A 212 -31.33 36.69 -5.06
C LEU A 212 -32.66 36.20 -5.64
N GLY A 213 -32.88 34.89 -5.67
CA GLY A 213 -34.13 34.28 -6.12
C GLY A 213 -35.30 34.66 -5.21
N TYR A 214 -35.12 34.55 -3.89
CA TYR A 214 -36.12 34.94 -2.90
C TYR A 214 -36.40 36.45 -2.94
N SER A 215 -35.37 37.28 -3.00
CA SER A 215 -35.50 38.74 -3.11
C SER A 215 -36.25 39.17 -4.39
N ARG A 216 -36.06 38.45 -5.50
CA ARG A 216 -36.82 38.70 -6.74
C ARG A 216 -38.30 38.31 -6.63
N TYR A 217 -38.58 37.24 -5.91
CA TYR A 217 -39.94 36.78 -5.63
C TYR A 217 -40.66 37.73 -4.67
N ASP A 218 -39.94 38.24 -3.67
CA ASP A 218 -40.40 39.22 -2.69
C ASP A 218 -40.86 40.54 -3.35
N MET A 219 -40.03 41.10 -4.26
CA MET A 219 -40.39 42.28 -5.07
C MET A 219 -41.66 42.13 -5.93
N TRP A 220 -42.16 40.91 -6.15
CA TRP A 220 -43.39 40.62 -6.92
C TRP A 220 -44.61 40.29 -6.04
N GLY A 221 -44.54 40.61 -4.74
CA GLY A 221 -45.61 40.33 -3.78
C GLY A 221 -45.41 39.04 -3.00
N GLY A 222 -44.15 38.64 -2.78
CA GLY A 222 -43.83 37.56 -1.85
C GLY A 222 -44.24 37.97 -0.43
N GLY A 223 -44.93 37.07 0.29
CA GLY A 223 -45.29 37.32 1.69
C GLY A 223 -44.11 37.03 2.64
N ASN A 224 -44.33 37.21 3.95
CA ASN A 224 -43.37 37.00 5.05
C ASN A 224 -42.50 35.72 5.00
N MET A 225 -42.91 34.70 4.23
CA MET A 225 -42.14 33.47 4.03
C MET A 225 -40.93 33.66 3.09
N ALA A 226 -41.04 34.51 2.07
CA ALA A 226 -39.94 34.82 1.15
C ALA A 226 -38.81 35.55 1.88
N ASP A 227 -39.16 36.56 2.67
CA ASP A 227 -38.26 37.27 3.60
C ASP A 227 -37.48 36.35 4.54
N MET A 228 -38.16 35.40 5.17
CA MET A 228 -37.51 34.45 6.09
C MET A 228 -36.50 33.56 5.37
N MET A 229 -36.84 33.09 4.17
CA MET A 229 -35.96 32.26 3.35
C MET A 229 -34.75 33.05 2.84
N GLU A 230 -34.95 34.29 2.41
CA GLU A 230 -33.89 35.22 2.01
C GLU A 230 -32.90 35.46 3.15
N ARG A 231 -33.39 35.82 4.34
CA ARG A 231 -32.53 36.03 5.52
C ARG A 231 -31.76 34.77 5.90
N SER A 232 -32.39 33.60 5.79
CA SER A 232 -31.73 32.31 6.02
C SER A 232 -30.59 32.07 5.02
N ALA A 233 -30.85 32.29 3.73
CA ALA A 233 -29.87 32.15 2.67
C ALA A 233 -28.69 33.14 2.83
N LEU A 234 -28.96 34.41 3.19
CA LEU A 234 -27.92 35.41 3.47
C LEU A 234 -27.06 35.04 4.68
N ARG A 235 -27.65 34.49 5.76
CA ARG A 235 -26.89 33.99 6.92
C ARG A 235 -25.98 32.82 6.56
N GLN A 236 -26.47 31.90 5.72
CA GLN A 236 -25.66 30.78 5.22
C GLN A 236 -24.51 31.28 4.34
N ALA A 237 -24.78 32.24 3.45
CA ALA A 237 -23.74 32.88 2.65
C ALA A 237 -22.66 33.53 3.53
N GLN A 238 -23.05 34.30 4.54
CA GLN A 238 -22.12 34.94 5.48
C GLN A 238 -21.25 33.92 6.22
N THR A 239 -21.85 32.83 6.70
CA THR A 239 -21.13 31.76 7.42
C THR A 239 -20.06 31.16 6.51
N ASN A 240 -20.44 30.78 5.29
CA ASN A 240 -19.54 30.20 4.30
C ASN A 240 -18.43 31.17 3.85
N ALA A 241 -18.76 32.45 3.66
CA ALA A 241 -17.77 33.49 3.35
C ALA A 241 -16.73 33.64 4.47
N SER A 242 -17.18 33.70 5.73
CA SER A 242 -16.29 33.81 6.89
C SER A 242 -15.37 32.59 7.04
N GLN A 243 -15.90 31.39 6.75
CA GLN A 243 -15.11 30.16 6.76
C GLN A 243 -14.05 30.17 5.66
N ALA A 244 -14.40 30.59 4.44
CA ALA A 244 -13.45 30.71 3.35
C ALA A 244 -12.34 31.72 3.67
N GLU A 245 -12.69 32.90 4.23
CA GLU A 245 -11.71 33.90 4.66
C GLU A 245 -10.75 33.38 5.73
N MET A 246 -11.26 32.66 6.73
CA MET A 246 -10.44 32.03 7.76
C MET A 246 -9.42 31.04 7.14
N LEU A 247 -9.88 30.19 6.21
CA LEU A 247 -9.04 29.18 5.55
C LEU A 247 -7.98 29.82 4.65
N VAL A 248 -8.33 30.89 3.90
CA VAL A 248 -7.36 31.67 3.11
C VAL A 248 -6.30 32.29 4.02
N ASN A 249 -6.70 32.89 5.14
CA ASN A 249 -5.76 33.45 6.11
C ASN A 249 -4.83 32.39 6.71
N GLN A 250 -5.32 31.17 6.94
CA GLN A 250 -4.47 30.05 7.35
C GLN A 250 -3.50 29.64 6.24
N ALA A 251 -3.96 29.58 4.98
CA ALA A 251 -3.10 29.25 3.85
C ALA A 251 -1.94 30.26 3.69
N MET A 252 -2.22 31.55 3.86
CA MET A 252 -1.20 32.62 3.83
C MET A 252 -0.15 32.51 4.94
N ARG A 253 -0.50 31.95 6.10
CA ARG A 253 0.47 31.72 7.19
C ARG A 253 1.39 30.53 6.91
N VAL A 254 0.93 29.58 6.09
CA VAL A 254 1.68 28.36 5.75
C VAL A 254 2.57 28.60 4.53
N SER A 255 2.08 29.33 3.53
CA SER A 255 2.87 29.75 2.37
C SER A 255 2.71 31.25 2.11
N SER A 256 3.84 31.96 2.11
CA SER A 256 3.90 33.40 1.78
C SER A 256 3.63 33.69 0.30
N ALA A 257 3.60 32.66 -0.56
CA ALA A 257 3.29 32.81 -1.98
C ALA A 257 1.78 32.99 -2.25
N VAL A 258 0.93 32.60 -1.29
CA VAL A 258 -0.53 32.70 -1.40
C VAL A 258 -0.97 34.16 -1.43
N GLN A 259 -1.69 34.54 -2.49
CA GLN A 259 -2.23 35.88 -2.63
C GLN A 259 -3.55 36.06 -1.86
N PRO A 260 -3.80 37.25 -1.29
CA PRO A 260 -5.07 37.56 -0.66
C PRO A 260 -6.17 37.65 -1.72
N VAL A 261 -7.30 36.97 -1.46
CA VAL A 261 -8.41 36.86 -2.43
C VAL A 261 -9.39 38.04 -2.35
N GLY A 262 -9.24 38.89 -1.32
CA GLY A 262 -10.13 40.02 -1.01
C GLY A 262 -11.24 39.62 -0.04
N ARG A 263 -11.74 40.58 0.75
CA ARG A 263 -12.86 40.35 1.67
C ARG A 263 -14.18 40.29 0.91
N VAL A 264 -15.05 39.37 1.33
CA VAL A 264 -16.38 39.21 0.76
C VAL A 264 -17.40 39.79 1.73
N ASN A 265 -17.87 41.00 1.43
CA ASN A 265 -18.92 41.64 2.22
C ASN A 265 -20.28 41.15 1.72
N ILE A 266 -20.93 40.27 2.50
CA ILE A 266 -22.33 39.92 2.25
C ILE A 266 -23.19 41.04 2.82
N ALA A 267 -24.14 41.55 2.03
CA ALA A 267 -25.13 42.51 2.51
C ALA A 267 -25.85 41.94 3.74
N GLN A 268 -25.52 42.47 4.91
CA GLN A 268 -26.34 42.36 6.10
C GLN A 268 -27.26 43.58 6.09
N GLY A 269 -28.56 43.36 5.95
CA GLY A 269 -29.52 44.35 6.42
C GLY A 269 -29.17 44.62 7.89
N SER A 270 -28.78 45.85 8.21
CA SER A 270 -28.41 46.19 9.57
C SER A 270 -29.60 45.86 10.47
N ILE A 271 -29.36 45.08 11.52
CA ILE A 271 -30.39 44.68 12.50
C ILE A 271 -31.06 45.90 13.19
N VAL A 272 -30.60 47.14 12.91
CA VAL A 272 -31.08 48.38 13.54
C VAL A 272 -31.95 49.25 12.61
N SER A 273 -32.04 48.97 11.29
CA SER A 273 -32.86 49.81 10.38
C SER A 273 -34.29 49.30 10.15
N ASP A 274 -34.63 48.12 10.66
CA ASP A 274 -35.78 47.32 10.22
C ASP A 274 -37.11 47.63 10.92
N ILE A 275 -37.28 48.84 11.48
CA ILE A 275 -38.56 49.22 12.13
C ILE A 275 -39.24 50.41 11.46
N PHE A 276 -38.63 51.15 10.53
CA PHE A 276 -39.30 52.33 9.98
C PHE A 276 -39.01 52.59 8.49
N PHE A 277 -40.08 52.56 7.68
CA PHE A 277 -40.33 53.21 6.35
C PHE A 277 -40.38 52.32 5.05
N ASP A 278 -41.62 52.05 4.59
CA ASP A 278 -42.19 51.88 3.23
C ASP A 278 -41.67 50.83 2.18
N ASN A 279 -42.13 49.60 2.36
CA ASN A 279 -42.69 48.54 1.46
C ASN A 279 -42.48 48.45 -0.08
N ILE A 280 -41.75 49.35 -0.77
CA ILE A 280 -41.38 49.14 -2.21
C ILE A 280 -39.99 49.73 -2.52
N PHE A 281 -39.65 50.90 -1.96
CA PHE A 281 -38.36 51.55 -2.22
C PHE A 281 -37.21 50.89 -1.43
N THR A 282 -37.50 50.37 -0.24
CA THR A 282 -36.55 49.65 0.62
C THR A 282 -36.17 48.29 0.04
N ASP A 283 -37.14 47.55 -0.53
CA ASP A 283 -36.90 46.23 -1.13
C ASP A 283 -36.07 46.34 -2.40
N MET A 284 -36.29 47.37 -3.22
CA MET A 284 -35.49 47.59 -4.41
C MET A 284 -34.06 48.02 -4.08
N ALA A 285 -33.86 48.80 -3.00
CA ALA A 285 -32.53 49.15 -2.51
C ALA A 285 -31.79 47.93 -1.93
N PHE A 286 -32.48 47.10 -1.14
CA PHE A 286 -31.92 45.89 -0.54
C PHE A 286 -31.61 44.82 -1.59
N HIS A 287 -32.52 44.60 -2.55
CA HIS A 287 -32.29 43.75 -3.71
C HIS A 287 -31.02 44.16 -4.49
N ASN A 288 -30.83 45.47 -4.70
CA ASN A 288 -29.61 45.98 -5.35
C ASN A 288 -28.35 45.70 -4.52
N GLN A 289 -28.40 45.75 -3.18
CA GLN A 289 -27.28 45.38 -2.32
C GLN A 289 -26.96 43.87 -2.39
N ILE A 290 -27.97 43.01 -2.44
CA ILE A 290 -27.79 41.55 -2.60
C ILE A 290 -27.18 41.25 -3.96
N LYS A 291 -27.63 41.94 -5.02
CA LYS A 291 -27.07 41.81 -6.37
C LYS A 291 -25.59 42.21 -6.42
N GLN A 292 -25.22 43.30 -5.75
CA GLN A 292 -23.82 43.71 -5.62
C GLN A 292 -23.00 42.69 -4.83
N SER A 293 -23.53 42.19 -3.72
CA SER A 293 -22.86 41.18 -2.89
C SER A 293 -22.63 39.87 -3.66
N ALA A 294 -23.62 39.41 -4.42
CA ALA A 294 -23.52 38.21 -5.24
C ALA A 294 -22.45 38.37 -6.34
N ALA A 295 -22.35 39.56 -6.95
CA ALA A 295 -21.28 39.86 -7.91
C ALA A 295 -19.90 39.85 -7.26
N GLN A 296 -19.75 40.41 -6.04
CA GLN A 296 -18.49 40.37 -5.29
C GLN A 296 -18.09 38.94 -4.92
N VAL A 297 -19.05 38.12 -4.45
CA VAL A 297 -18.84 36.69 -4.13
C VAL A 297 -18.37 35.92 -5.36
N LEU A 298 -18.99 36.16 -6.53
CA LEU A 298 -18.59 35.52 -7.77
C LEU A 298 -17.14 35.86 -8.15
N LEU A 299 -16.76 37.14 -8.08
CA LEU A 299 -15.38 37.59 -8.37
C LEU A 299 -14.37 37.01 -7.38
N ALA A 300 -14.71 37.00 -6.09
CA ALA A 300 -13.87 36.41 -5.05
C ALA A 300 -13.71 34.90 -5.24
N ASN A 301 -14.78 34.19 -5.60
CA ASN A 301 -14.71 32.75 -5.89
C ASN A 301 -13.81 32.45 -7.10
N GLN A 302 -13.90 33.25 -8.17
CA GLN A 302 -13.01 33.10 -9.33
C GLN A 302 -11.54 33.32 -8.96
N ARG A 303 -11.23 34.36 -8.17
CA ARG A 303 -9.87 34.59 -7.66
C ARG A 303 -9.40 33.45 -6.75
N LEU A 304 -10.28 32.92 -5.89
CA LEU A 304 -9.96 31.81 -5.00
C LEU A 304 -9.62 30.55 -5.78
N LYS A 305 -10.40 30.23 -6.81
CA LYS A 305 -10.14 29.09 -7.70
C LYS A 305 -8.82 29.25 -8.43
N ALA A 306 -8.53 30.44 -8.95
CA ALA A 306 -7.26 30.72 -9.60
C ALA A 306 -6.06 30.56 -8.63
N GLU A 307 -6.18 31.03 -7.40
CA GLU A 307 -5.12 30.89 -6.39
C GLU A 307 -4.97 29.44 -5.91
N LYS A 308 -6.08 28.71 -5.72
CA LYS A 308 -6.06 27.26 -5.44
C LYS A 308 -5.29 26.51 -6.53
N ASP A 309 -5.58 26.79 -7.79
CA ASP A 309 -4.89 26.14 -8.92
C ASP A 309 -3.42 26.56 -8.99
N ALA A 310 -3.09 27.81 -8.63
CA ALA A 310 -1.71 28.27 -8.53
C ALA A 310 -0.93 27.55 -7.41
N ALA A 311 -1.51 27.41 -6.22
CA ALA A 311 -0.94 26.66 -5.10
C ALA A 311 -0.71 25.19 -5.47
N ARG A 312 -1.68 24.57 -6.16
CA ARG A 312 -1.52 23.20 -6.67
C ARG A 312 -0.33 23.10 -7.63
N ARG A 313 -0.21 24.01 -8.60
CA ARG A 313 0.94 24.03 -9.52
C ARG A 313 2.27 24.22 -8.79
N ARG A 314 2.32 25.04 -7.73
CA ARG A 314 3.52 25.21 -6.90
C ARG A 314 3.88 23.91 -6.17
N ALA A 315 2.90 23.24 -5.57
CA ALA A 315 3.09 21.94 -4.92
C ALA A 315 3.59 20.88 -5.92
N ASP A 316 2.95 20.77 -7.10
CA ASP A 316 3.37 19.84 -8.15
C ASP A 316 4.80 20.12 -8.63
N GLY A 317 5.13 21.40 -8.84
CA GLY A 317 6.47 21.85 -9.21
C GLY A 317 7.53 21.54 -8.15
N ALA A 318 7.21 21.76 -6.87
CA ALA A 318 8.07 21.41 -5.74
C ALA A 318 8.26 19.90 -5.65
N GLY A 319 7.21 19.10 -5.88
CA GLY A 319 7.28 17.64 -5.93
C GLY A 319 8.21 17.14 -7.03
N ALA A 320 8.11 17.71 -8.24
CA ALA A 320 9.01 17.36 -9.35
C ALA A 320 10.48 17.77 -9.09
N GLN A 321 10.71 18.87 -8.37
CA GLN A 321 12.06 19.26 -7.94
C GLN A 321 12.60 18.35 -6.84
N LEU A 322 11.76 17.96 -5.89
CA LEU A 322 12.12 17.05 -4.80
C LEU A 322 12.52 15.67 -5.35
N LEU A 323 11.78 15.13 -6.33
CA LEU A 323 12.16 13.87 -6.99
C LEU A 323 13.55 13.94 -7.63
N ARG A 324 13.84 15.02 -8.35
CA ARG A 324 15.19 15.24 -8.94
C ARG A 324 16.26 15.40 -7.86
N ALA A 325 15.97 16.11 -6.78
CA ALA A 325 16.90 16.25 -5.66
C ALA A 325 17.15 14.91 -4.95
N ALA A 326 16.14 14.05 -4.84
CA ALA A 326 16.27 12.71 -4.29
C ALA A 326 17.15 11.81 -5.18
N GLU A 327 16.99 11.88 -6.51
CA GLU A 327 17.86 11.17 -7.46
C GLU A 327 19.32 11.64 -7.36
N ILE A 328 19.54 12.95 -7.25
CA ILE A 328 20.88 13.52 -7.04
C ILE A 328 21.46 13.03 -5.72
N LEU A 329 20.70 13.11 -4.63
CA LEU A 329 21.14 12.66 -3.30
C LEU A 329 21.51 11.17 -3.30
N ASP A 330 20.68 10.32 -3.90
CA ASP A 330 20.96 8.88 -4.05
C ASP A 330 22.25 8.64 -4.84
N SER A 331 22.43 9.35 -5.96
CA SER A 331 23.64 9.27 -6.77
C SER A 331 24.90 9.71 -6.00
N ARG A 332 24.83 10.79 -5.21
CA ARG A 332 25.96 11.27 -4.39
C ARG A 332 26.31 10.28 -3.29
N ARG A 333 25.31 9.73 -2.59
CA ARG A 333 25.52 8.69 -1.57
C ARG A 333 26.18 7.46 -2.16
N LYS A 334 25.67 6.94 -3.27
CA LYS A 334 26.27 5.80 -3.99
C LYS A 334 27.71 6.10 -4.42
N THR A 335 27.99 7.31 -4.87
CA THR A 335 29.36 7.70 -5.26
C THR A 335 30.30 7.68 -4.06
N LEU A 336 29.89 8.26 -2.93
CA LEU A 336 30.65 8.23 -1.68
C LEU A 336 30.87 6.80 -1.17
N ASP A 337 29.81 5.99 -1.10
CA ASP A 337 29.89 4.60 -0.63
C ASP A 337 30.78 3.74 -1.53
N ASN A 338 30.70 3.92 -2.85
CA ASN A 338 31.57 3.24 -3.81
C ASN A 338 33.03 3.66 -3.66
N PHE A 339 33.29 4.96 -3.43
CA PHE A 339 34.63 5.47 -3.17
C PHE A 339 35.21 4.86 -1.89
N ARG A 340 34.45 4.87 -0.80
CA ARG A 340 34.84 4.29 0.49
C ARG A 340 35.11 2.79 0.36
N ARG A 341 34.22 2.07 -0.33
CA ARG A 341 34.39 0.65 -0.65
C ARG A 341 35.68 0.38 -1.42
N ALA A 342 35.90 1.10 -2.52
CA ALA A 342 37.08 0.92 -3.36
C ALA A 342 38.38 1.26 -2.59
N THR A 343 38.33 2.28 -1.73
CA THR A 343 39.44 2.65 -0.85
C THR A 343 39.73 1.52 0.15
N PHE A 344 38.70 0.96 0.76
CA PHE A 344 38.80 -0.17 1.69
C PHE A 344 39.43 -1.41 1.01
N GLU A 345 38.85 -1.84 -0.12
CA GLU A 345 39.30 -3.02 -0.87
C GLU A 345 40.73 -2.84 -1.43
N SER A 346 41.03 -1.66 -1.99
CA SER A 346 42.37 -1.38 -2.51
C SER A 346 43.43 -1.34 -1.40
N TYR A 347 43.12 -0.77 -0.25
CA TYR A 347 44.08 -0.71 0.86
C TYR A 347 44.39 -2.11 1.42
N ILE A 348 43.37 -2.96 1.60
CA ILE A 348 43.52 -4.35 2.03
C ILE A 348 44.33 -5.15 1.01
N ALA A 349 44.08 -4.98 -0.29
CA ALA A 349 44.80 -5.71 -1.33
C ALA A 349 46.31 -5.41 -1.33
N HIS A 350 46.70 -4.16 -0.99
CA HIS A 350 48.11 -3.76 -0.90
C HIS A 350 48.75 -4.08 0.46
N ASN A 351 47.93 -4.26 1.51
CA ASN A 351 48.37 -4.54 2.88
C ASN A 351 47.54 -5.69 3.45
N PRO A 352 47.75 -6.94 2.99
CA PRO A 352 46.94 -8.06 3.45
C PRO A 352 47.11 -8.21 4.97
N PRO A 353 46.02 -8.39 5.74
CA PRO A 353 46.11 -8.60 7.17
C PRO A 353 46.95 -9.86 7.45
N PRO A 354 47.74 -9.88 8.55
CA PRO A 354 48.50 -11.06 8.92
C PRO A 354 47.53 -12.26 9.08
N PRO A 355 47.93 -13.47 8.66
CA PRO A 355 47.05 -14.63 8.75
C PRO A 355 46.57 -14.82 10.19
N SER A 356 45.25 -14.93 10.37
CA SER A 356 44.65 -15.23 11.66
C SER A 356 45.06 -16.64 12.11
N TYR A 357 45.89 -16.74 13.14
CA TYR A 357 46.39 -18.01 13.69
C TYR A 357 45.43 -18.61 14.75
N ASP A 358 44.12 -18.60 14.52
CA ASP A 358 43.15 -19.10 15.52
C ASP A 358 42.79 -20.59 15.40
N HIS A 359 43.51 -21.38 14.58
CA HIS A 359 43.29 -22.84 14.54
C HIS A 359 44.58 -23.66 14.37
N VAL A 360 45.41 -23.77 15.41
CA VAL A 360 46.11 -25.03 15.74
C VAL A 360 46.35 -25.12 17.25
N THR A 361 45.32 -25.51 18.02
CA THR A 361 45.54 -26.23 19.28
C THR A 361 44.96 -27.63 19.14
N THR A 362 45.56 -28.43 18.26
CA THR A 362 45.41 -29.88 18.36
C THR A 362 46.20 -30.35 19.58
N SER A 363 45.47 -30.90 20.56
CA SER A 363 45.99 -31.55 21.75
C SER A 363 47.10 -32.56 21.42
N PRO A 364 48.19 -32.64 22.21
CA PRO A 364 49.27 -33.58 21.93
C PRO A 364 48.78 -35.02 22.13
N THR A 365 48.65 -35.77 21.04
CA THR A 365 48.47 -37.22 21.05
C THR A 365 49.70 -37.85 21.70
N SER A 366 49.50 -38.47 22.85
CA SER A 366 50.51 -39.29 23.53
C SER A 366 50.81 -40.57 22.70
N PRO A 367 52.04 -41.10 22.75
CA PRO A 367 52.44 -42.21 21.89
C PRO A 367 51.82 -43.53 22.36
N SER A 368 51.18 -44.24 21.42
CA SER A 368 50.64 -45.59 21.59
C SER A 368 51.77 -46.62 21.49
N PHE A 369 51.96 -47.41 22.55
CA PHE A 369 52.79 -48.62 22.55
C PHE A 369 52.04 -49.76 21.85
N SER A 370 52.68 -50.39 20.85
CA SER A 370 52.33 -51.72 20.32
C SER A 370 52.70 -52.79 21.37
N VAL A 371 52.01 -53.92 21.58
CA VAL A 371 51.79 -55.13 20.73
C VAL A 371 50.86 -56.11 21.53
N PRO A 372 50.51 -57.36 21.10
CA PRO A 372 50.03 -57.91 19.82
C PRO A 372 48.63 -58.57 19.93
N ASP A 373 48.08 -58.88 18.75
CA ASP A 373 46.84 -59.59 18.46
C ASP A 373 46.85 -61.09 18.86
N VAL A 374 45.67 -61.60 19.24
CA VAL A 374 45.40 -62.95 19.76
C VAL A 374 44.70 -63.76 18.68
N THR A 375 45.26 -64.91 18.29
CA THR A 375 44.54 -65.94 17.52
C THR A 375 44.06 -67.09 18.40
N ARG A 376 42.76 -67.02 18.69
CA ARG A 376 41.73 -68.08 18.58
C ARG A 376 42.15 -69.55 18.77
N SER A 377 41.54 -70.22 19.75
CA SER A 377 40.79 -71.49 19.57
C SER A 377 40.21 -72.03 20.88
N GLY A 378 38.97 -72.55 20.82
CA GLY A 378 38.47 -73.57 21.74
C GLY A 378 37.25 -73.25 22.60
N ASP A 379 36.05 -73.44 22.03
CA ASP A 379 34.87 -74.00 22.76
C ASP A 379 35.17 -75.46 23.20
N PRO A 380 34.39 -76.17 24.08
CA PRO A 380 32.96 -75.95 24.42
C PRO A 380 32.54 -76.24 25.89
N ASN A 381 31.21 -76.16 26.13
CA ASN A 381 30.42 -76.86 27.17
C ASN A 381 30.40 -76.18 28.58
N THR A 382 29.30 -76.03 29.33
CA THR A 382 28.01 -76.74 29.43
C THR A 382 27.10 -75.92 30.38
N THR A 383 25.76 -75.97 30.22
CA THR A 383 24.69 -75.88 31.27
C THR A 383 24.64 -74.65 32.21
N ALA A 384 23.53 -74.09 32.67
CA ALA A 384 22.09 -74.25 32.50
C ALA A 384 21.43 -73.19 33.45
N ILE A 385 20.09 -73.11 33.40
CA ILE A 385 19.19 -72.69 34.49
C ILE A 385 18.75 -71.20 34.55
N ASN A 386 17.44 -71.05 34.32
CA ASN A 386 16.46 -70.09 34.85
C ASN A 386 16.19 -68.74 34.17
N ASN A 387 15.18 -68.80 33.29
CA ASN A 387 13.96 -67.96 33.33
C ASN A 387 13.21 -68.14 34.69
N PRO A 388 12.20 -67.34 35.10
CA PRO A 388 11.18 -66.64 34.30
C PRO A 388 10.96 -65.17 34.80
N ASN A 389 10.05 -64.31 34.35
CA ASN A 389 8.72 -64.36 33.76
C ASN A 389 8.55 -62.99 33.03
N SER A 390 8.01 -62.89 31.81
CA SER A 390 6.58 -63.04 31.45
C SER A 390 5.72 -61.88 32.01
N MET A 391 4.77 -61.27 31.30
CA MET A 391 4.02 -61.61 30.08
C MET A 391 3.47 -60.27 29.55
N ALA A 392 3.51 -60.00 28.24
CA ALA A 392 2.61 -60.50 27.18
C ALA A 392 1.25 -59.77 27.24
N ALA A 393 0.49 -59.59 26.16
CA ALA A 393 0.42 -60.19 24.83
C ALA A 393 -0.58 -59.28 24.07
N ASP A 394 -0.93 -59.34 22.80
CA ASP A 394 -0.72 -60.14 21.57
C ASP A 394 -1.50 -59.28 20.51
N ASP A 395 -1.55 -59.48 19.19
CA ASP A 395 -1.27 -60.62 18.33
C ASP A 395 -1.05 -60.10 16.89
N ALA A 396 -0.53 -61.03 16.09
CA ALA A 396 0.06 -61.01 14.77
C ALA A 396 -0.78 -60.54 13.57
N SER A 397 -0.10 -60.11 12.51
CA SER A 397 0.22 -60.96 11.33
C SER A 397 0.71 -60.12 10.14
N GLN A 398 1.86 -60.52 9.57
CA GLN A 398 2.56 -59.96 8.40
C GLN A 398 2.06 -60.59 7.05
N PRO A 399 2.73 -60.42 5.87
CA PRO A 399 2.96 -59.25 4.99
C PRO A 399 2.65 -59.68 3.50
N PRO A 400 3.37 -59.32 2.40
CA PRO A 400 4.18 -58.12 2.00
C PRO A 400 3.79 -57.56 0.60
N LEU A 401 4.35 -56.39 0.20
CA LEU A 401 5.07 -56.15 -1.09
C LEU A 401 4.99 -54.69 -1.60
N ALA A 402 6.19 -54.18 -1.90
CA ALA A 402 6.61 -53.41 -3.08
C ALA A 402 5.91 -52.09 -3.48
N SER A 403 6.71 -51.01 -3.39
CA SER A 403 7.08 -50.13 -4.52
C SER A 403 5.96 -49.73 -5.50
N MET A 404 5.57 -48.45 -5.49
CA MET A 404 5.60 -47.58 -6.68
C MET A 404 5.20 -46.14 -6.34
N ALA A 405 6.02 -45.19 -6.79
CA ALA A 405 5.73 -43.75 -6.79
C ALA A 405 4.62 -43.41 -7.80
N PRO A 406 3.81 -42.36 -7.58
CA PRO A 406 3.01 -41.77 -8.65
C PRO A 406 3.71 -40.54 -9.24
N SER A 407 4.07 -40.71 -10.50
CA SER A 407 4.45 -39.68 -11.47
C SER A 407 3.30 -38.73 -11.79
N MET A 408 3.64 -37.46 -12.00
CA MET A 408 2.78 -36.38 -12.48
C MET A 408 2.15 -36.69 -13.85
N PRO A 409 0.91 -36.26 -14.12
CA PRO A 409 0.36 -36.25 -15.48
C PRO A 409 0.74 -34.97 -16.25
N THR A 410 1.23 -35.16 -17.46
CA THR A 410 1.41 -34.14 -18.51
C THR A 410 0.07 -33.71 -19.11
N PRO A 411 -0.06 -32.46 -19.60
CA PRO A 411 -1.26 -32.00 -20.31
C PRO A 411 -1.24 -32.41 -21.79
N ILE A 412 -2.41 -32.87 -22.25
CA ILE A 412 -2.72 -33.23 -23.63
C ILE A 412 -2.75 -31.98 -24.52
N THR A 413 -1.99 -32.07 -25.61
CA THR A 413 -2.03 -31.17 -26.77
C THR A 413 -3.29 -31.46 -27.60
N THR A 414 -4.07 -30.44 -27.94
CA THR A 414 -4.96 -30.48 -29.12
C THR A 414 -4.62 -29.30 -30.02
N GLN A 415 -4.24 -29.63 -31.25
CA GLN A 415 -3.87 -28.71 -32.31
C GLN A 415 -5.09 -28.16 -33.06
N GLY A 416 -4.91 -26.96 -33.63
CA GLY A 416 -5.65 -26.41 -34.78
C GLY A 416 -6.20 -25.01 -34.47
N SER A 417 -5.98 -23.97 -35.25
CA SER A 417 -5.21 -23.75 -36.47
C SER A 417 -5.11 -22.22 -36.69
N VAL A 418 -3.89 -21.75 -37.02
CA VAL A 418 -3.53 -20.65 -37.93
C VAL A 418 -4.36 -19.34 -37.92
N ILE A 419 -3.73 -18.22 -37.55
CA ILE A 419 -3.68 -16.96 -38.31
C ILE A 419 -2.33 -16.25 -38.05
N SER A 420 -1.88 -15.55 -39.09
CA SER A 420 -0.55 -15.10 -39.45
C SER A 420 -0.06 -13.81 -38.78
N GLN A 421 1.27 -13.76 -38.57
CA GLN A 421 2.21 -12.63 -38.67
C GLN A 421 2.07 -11.38 -37.78
N GLY A 422 3.14 -11.17 -36.99
CA GLY A 422 3.56 -9.90 -36.42
C GLY A 422 4.93 -10.06 -35.76
N GLU A 423 6.00 -9.91 -36.54
CA GLU A 423 7.39 -9.86 -36.06
C GLU A 423 7.55 -8.75 -35.02
N TYR A 424 7.99 -9.12 -33.81
CA TYR A 424 8.59 -8.17 -32.86
C TYR A 424 9.93 -8.74 -32.38
N GLN A 425 10.98 -8.09 -32.86
CA GLN A 425 12.36 -8.22 -32.40
C GLN A 425 12.46 -7.84 -30.92
N MET A 426 13.00 -8.77 -30.12
CA MET A 426 13.42 -8.53 -28.74
C MET A 426 14.62 -7.57 -28.72
N PRO A 427 14.60 -6.48 -27.93
CA PRO A 427 15.81 -5.76 -27.61
C PRO A 427 16.54 -6.40 -26.42
N GLU A 428 17.87 -6.40 -26.56
CA GLU A 428 18.88 -6.96 -25.68
C GLU A 428 18.78 -6.50 -24.22
N ALA A 429 19.15 -7.44 -23.34
CA ALA A 429 19.32 -7.22 -21.91
C ALA A 429 20.41 -6.17 -21.63
N ARG A 430 20.06 -5.15 -20.84
CA ARG A 430 21.00 -4.23 -20.16
C ARG A 430 20.91 -4.42 -18.65
N PRO A 431 22.02 -4.23 -17.91
CA PRO A 431 22.10 -4.52 -16.49
C PRO A 431 21.26 -3.52 -15.67
N SER A 432 20.38 -4.06 -14.86
CA SER A 432 19.49 -3.33 -13.94
C SER A 432 20.28 -2.82 -12.72
N GLY A 433 20.57 -1.52 -12.69
CA GLY A 433 21.00 -0.83 -11.48
C GLY A 433 19.86 -0.75 -10.47
N LEU A 434 20.18 -1.02 -9.20
CA LEU A 434 19.23 -1.00 -8.10
C LEU A 434 18.65 0.39 -7.86
N GLN A 435 17.37 0.49 -8.21
CA GLN A 435 16.50 1.62 -7.93
C GLN A 435 16.09 1.54 -6.46
N TRP A 436 16.82 2.25 -5.59
CA TRP A 436 16.45 2.46 -4.20
C TRP A 436 15.11 3.17 -4.14
N GLY A 437 14.07 2.41 -3.84
CA GLY A 437 12.68 2.87 -3.81
C GLY A 437 12.40 3.74 -2.59
N SER A 438 12.84 5.00 -2.60
CA SER A 438 12.24 6.06 -1.79
C SER A 438 10.99 6.60 -2.52
N ARG A 439 9.97 5.76 -2.66
CA ARG A 439 8.60 6.27 -2.89
C ARG A 439 8.01 6.54 -1.52
N ASN A 440 8.07 7.79 -1.08
CA ASN A 440 7.40 8.25 0.13
C ASN A 440 5.87 7.91 0.02
N PRO A 441 5.34 6.96 0.79
CA PRO A 441 3.94 6.54 0.70
C PRO A 441 2.98 7.67 1.09
N TYR A 442 3.43 8.67 1.87
CA TYR A 442 2.64 9.86 2.21
C TYR A 442 2.47 10.80 1.02
N ALA A 443 3.46 10.93 0.13
CA ALA A 443 3.34 11.78 -1.06
C ALA A 443 2.33 11.20 -2.06
N LEU A 444 2.27 9.87 -2.19
CA LEU A 444 1.28 9.18 -3.02
C LEU A 444 -0.12 9.27 -2.41
N ALA A 445 -0.25 9.05 -1.10
CA ALA A 445 -1.53 9.16 -0.38
C ALA A 445 -2.09 10.60 -0.42
N MET A 446 -1.24 11.62 -0.31
CA MET A 446 -1.63 13.03 -0.45
C MET A 446 -2.01 13.39 -1.90
N ALA A 447 -1.30 12.84 -2.89
CA ALA A 447 -1.64 13.02 -4.31
C ALA A 447 -2.95 12.31 -4.71
N GLU A 448 -3.26 11.16 -4.12
CA GLU A 448 -4.54 10.46 -4.32
C GLU A 448 -5.69 11.16 -3.61
N GLN A 449 -5.49 11.62 -2.36
CA GLN A 449 -6.50 12.35 -1.59
C GLN A 449 -6.85 13.72 -2.20
N THR A 450 -5.87 14.40 -2.81
CA THR A 450 -6.13 15.63 -3.57
C THR A 450 -6.82 15.38 -4.92
N ARG A 451 -6.68 14.18 -5.50
CA ARG A 451 -7.37 13.77 -6.73
C ARG A 451 -8.83 13.39 -6.46
N THR A 452 -9.12 12.74 -5.34
CA THR A 452 -10.50 12.44 -4.92
C THR A 452 -11.27 13.70 -4.57
N LEU A 453 -10.63 14.69 -3.95
CA LEU A 453 -11.23 16.00 -3.65
C LEU A 453 -11.42 16.91 -4.89
N SER A 454 -10.92 16.51 -6.06
CA SER A 454 -11.13 17.25 -7.32
C SER A 454 -12.25 16.71 -8.20
N ASN A 455 -12.84 15.56 -7.83
CA ASN A 455 -13.95 14.91 -8.54
C ASN A 455 -15.30 15.00 -7.78
N GLU A 456 -15.34 15.75 -6.69
CA GLU A 456 -16.55 16.17 -5.95
C GLU A 456 -16.58 17.69 -5.81
#